data_AF-A0A6I9YNW2-F1
#
_entry.id   AF-A0A6I9YNW2-F1
#
_cell.length_a   1.000
_cell.length_b   1.000
_cell.length_c   1.000
_cell.angle_alpha   90.00
_cell.angle_beta   90.00
_cell.angle_gamma   90.00
#
_symmetry.space_group_name_H-M   'P 1'
#
loop_
_entity.id
_entity.type
_entity.pdbx_description
1 polymer ?
#
loop_
_entity_poly.entity_id
_entity_poly.type
_entity_poly.pdbx_seq_one_letter_code
_entity_poly.pdbx_strand_id
1 'polypeptide(L)'
;MEKNPDFIFVCSQAQQIEWVKTYYPGLYATIQEFEKKGRFVPVGGTWVEMDGNLPSGESMVRQFLQGQRFFQQEFGKLCLEFWLPDTFGYSAQLPQIMRGCGIRRFLTQKLSWNLVNTFPHNTFFWEGLDGSRVLVHFPPADSYGLSGRVDEMLRTVKNNKDKGRVNHSVALFGFGDGGGGPTQKMLDRLQRMKDTDGLPRVQMSVPEQFFSALEKEKAQLCTWVGELFLELHNGTYTTHGQIKKGNRECERLLHDIEILSSLALVQKRSFQYPSAQLQHLWRLLLLNQFHDVLPGSCIQLVAEDAMRYYSEIRSSGAQLLKEATHSLCGEPLASQDKSSDTILVVNTLPWERTEVVSKTGPRGPETLALVTVPSLGFCAVPESFPPPHPVTISKEADGSVTLANGIIQACLDPLGRMVSLSLLHPKRYFFIP
;
A
#
# COMPACT_ATOMS: atom_id res chain seq x y z
N MET A 1 8.34 20.82 -24.01
CA MET A 1 9.45 21.38 -23.21
C MET A 1 10.46 22.12 -24.08
N GLU A 2 10.90 21.55 -25.21
CA GLU A 2 11.77 22.22 -26.20
C GLU A 2 11.27 23.62 -26.60
N LYS A 3 9.99 23.73 -26.97
CA LYS A 3 9.36 25.00 -27.41
C LYS A 3 9.13 26.03 -26.30
N ASN A 4 9.17 25.64 -25.02
CA ASN A 4 8.80 26.49 -23.89
C ASN A 4 9.87 26.40 -22.81
N PRO A 5 10.94 27.23 -22.83
CA PRO A 5 12.09 27.11 -21.92
C PRO A 5 11.74 27.12 -20.43
N ASP A 6 10.72 27.88 -20.02
CA ASP A 6 10.31 28.04 -18.62
C ASP A 6 9.36 26.95 -18.13
N PHE A 7 8.90 26.05 -19.02
CA PHE A 7 7.95 25.00 -18.65
C PHE A 7 8.66 23.89 -17.85
N ILE A 8 8.06 23.58 -16.70
CA ILE A 8 8.43 22.51 -15.76
C ILE A 8 7.29 21.48 -15.74
N PHE A 9 7.67 20.21 -15.80
CA PHE A 9 6.75 19.08 -15.75
C PHE A 9 7.13 18.15 -14.60
N VAL A 10 6.13 17.66 -13.87
CA VAL A 10 6.31 16.68 -12.78
C VAL A 10 5.70 15.34 -13.18
N CYS A 11 6.31 14.23 -12.75
CA CYS A 11 5.82 12.87 -13.00
C CYS A 11 6.10 11.99 -11.77
N SER A 12 5.07 11.30 -11.26
CA SER A 12 5.10 10.65 -9.94
C SER A 12 5.52 9.18 -9.97
N GLN A 13 5.04 8.40 -10.95
CA GLN A 13 5.22 6.94 -10.92
C GLN A 13 6.57 6.50 -11.50
N ALA A 14 7.41 5.87 -10.67
CA ALA A 14 8.64 5.24 -11.15
C ALA A 14 8.36 4.16 -12.20
N GLN A 15 7.29 3.37 -12.04
CA GLN A 15 6.90 2.34 -13.00
C GLN A 15 6.66 2.89 -14.42
N GLN A 16 6.06 4.07 -14.55
CA GLN A 16 5.80 4.66 -15.87
C GLN A 16 7.12 5.03 -16.56
N ILE A 17 8.06 5.59 -15.81
CA ILE A 17 9.39 5.94 -16.33
C ILE A 17 10.19 4.67 -16.66
N GLU A 18 10.06 3.60 -15.87
CA GLU A 18 10.65 2.29 -16.19
C GLU A 18 10.10 1.74 -17.51
N TRP A 19 8.78 1.80 -17.73
CA TRP A 19 8.20 1.39 -19.01
C TRP A 19 8.73 2.23 -20.18
N VAL A 20 8.86 3.55 -20.01
CA VAL A 20 9.46 4.40 -21.05
C VAL A 20 10.92 4.02 -21.31
N LYS A 21 11.71 3.74 -20.27
CA LYS A 21 13.09 3.27 -20.40
C LYS A 21 13.17 1.96 -21.19
N THR A 22 12.28 1.00 -20.91
CA THR A 22 12.28 -0.31 -21.56
C THR A 22 11.77 -0.26 -23.00
N TYR A 23 10.65 0.42 -23.25
CA TYR A 23 9.98 0.39 -24.56
C TYR A 23 10.41 1.54 -25.49
N TYR A 24 10.88 2.66 -24.95
CA TYR A 24 11.20 3.88 -25.70
C TYR A 24 12.53 4.53 -25.24
N PRO A 25 13.67 3.84 -25.34
CA PRO A 25 14.95 4.31 -24.78
C PRO A 25 15.41 5.68 -25.31
N GLY A 26 15.09 6.05 -26.56
CA GLY A 26 15.39 7.39 -27.09
C GLY A 26 14.60 8.51 -26.42
N LEU A 27 13.32 8.27 -26.12
CA LEU A 27 12.49 9.19 -25.35
C LEU A 27 13.01 9.27 -23.90
N TYR A 28 13.41 8.14 -23.33
CA TYR A 28 14.00 8.09 -22.01
C TYR A 28 15.28 8.95 -21.91
N ALA A 29 16.19 8.87 -22.88
CA ALA A 29 17.36 9.74 -22.94
C ALA A 29 16.98 11.23 -22.97
N THR A 30 15.93 11.58 -23.71
CA THR A 30 15.39 12.95 -23.75
C THR A 30 14.83 13.39 -22.40
N ILE A 31 14.14 12.50 -21.68
CA ILE A 31 13.68 12.75 -20.30
C ILE A 31 14.87 13.03 -19.38
N GLN A 32 15.93 12.22 -19.44
CA GLN A 32 17.14 12.43 -18.64
C GLN A 32 17.81 13.78 -18.95
N GLU A 33 17.82 14.23 -20.20
CA GLU A 33 18.33 15.56 -20.54
C GLU A 33 17.50 16.70 -19.93
N PHE A 34 16.17 16.58 -19.95
CA PHE A 34 15.29 17.58 -19.33
C PHE A 34 15.31 17.53 -17.81
N GLU A 35 15.55 16.37 -17.21
CA GLU A 35 15.77 16.24 -15.76
C GLU A 35 17.04 16.95 -15.34
N LYS A 36 18.16 16.75 -16.06
CA LYS A 36 19.43 17.47 -15.79
C LYS A 36 19.27 18.98 -15.89
N LYS A 37 18.37 19.46 -16.75
CA LYS A 37 18.02 20.88 -16.89
C LYS A 37 17.07 21.39 -15.80
N GLY A 38 16.60 20.53 -14.89
CA GLY A 38 15.66 20.86 -13.82
C GLY A 38 14.22 21.09 -14.30
N ARG A 39 13.86 20.53 -15.47
CA ARG A 39 12.59 20.83 -16.15
C ARG A 39 11.65 19.65 -16.19
N PHE A 40 12.18 18.43 -16.19
CA PHE A 40 11.40 17.22 -15.93
C PHE A 40 11.74 16.80 -14.52
N VAL A 41 10.75 16.77 -13.63
CA VAL A 41 10.99 16.56 -12.19
C VAL A 41 10.26 15.28 -11.77
N PRO A 42 10.98 14.18 -11.52
CA PRO A 42 10.42 13.02 -10.85
C PRO A 42 9.97 13.40 -9.44
N VAL A 43 8.73 13.06 -9.07
CA VAL A 43 8.13 13.37 -7.76
C VAL A 43 7.57 12.10 -7.12
N GLY A 44 7.12 12.18 -5.87
CA GLY A 44 6.38 11.12 -5.21
C GLY A 44 7.23 10.06 -4.51
N GLY A 45 8.30 9.60 -5.16
CA GLY A 45 9.25 8.64 -4.55
C GLY A 45 8.69 7.22 -4.38
N THR A 46 7.56 6.88 -4.99
CA THR A 46 6.94 5.55 -4.93
C THR A 46 6.98 4.82 -6.28
N TRP A 47 6.79 3.50 -6.25
CA TRP A 47 6.72 2.69 -7.47
C TRP A 47 5.53 3.08 -8.35
N VAL A 48 4.35 3.18 -7.73
CA VAL A 48 3.13 3.70 -8.33
C VAL A 48 2.46 4.71 -7.39
N GLU A 49 1.46 5.43 -7.88
CA GLU A 49 0.53 6.16 -7.01
C GLU A 49 -0.41 5.15 -6.35
N MET A 50 0.00 4.66 -5.18
CA MET A 50 -0.65 3.55 -4.47
C MET A 50 -1.96 3.97 -3.78
N ASP A 51 -2.82 2.99 -3.52
CA ASP A 51 -3.90 3.14 -2.54
C ASP A 51 -3.35 3.43 -1.13
N GLY A 52 -4.04 4.30 -0.39
CA GLY A 52 -3.58 4.84 0.89
C GLY A 52 -4.05 4.04 2.11
N ASN A 53 -4.84 2.98 1.93
CA ASN A 53 -5.55 2.30 3.02
C ASN A 53 -5.30 0.78 3.04
N LEU A 54 -5.46 0.11 1.89
CA LEU A 54 -5.52 -1.34 1.78
C LEU A 54 -4.17 -2.07 1.82
N PRO A 55 -3.07 -1.53 1.24
CA PRO A 55 -1.76 -2.17 1.33
C PRO A 55 -1.31 -2.38 2.78
N SER A 56 -0.58 -3.46 3.06
CA SER A 56 0.11 -3.62 4.34
C SER A 56 1.17 -2.53 4.54
N GLY A 57 1.59 -2.33 5.80
CA GLY A 57 2.69 -1.41 6.11
C GLY A 57 3.98 -1.77 5.38
N GLU A 58 4.30 -3.06 5.26
CA GLU A 58 5.47 -3.53 4.48
C GLU A 58 5.33 -3.17 2.99
N SER A 59 4.15 -3.38 2.39
CA SER A 59 3.90 -2.95 1.01
C SER A 59 4.09 -1.45 0.83
N MET A 60 3.60 -0.62 1.76
CA MET A 60 3.82 0.83 1.72
C MET A 60 5.32 1.18 1.79
N VAL A 61 6.08 0.51 2.65
CA VAL A 61 7.56 0.66 2.69
C VAL A 61 8.18 0.24 1.36
N ARG A 62 7.72 -0.87 0.76
CA ARG A 62 8.22 -1.38 -0.53
C ARG A 62 7.91 -0.45 -1.69
N GLN A 63 6.77 0.24 -1.66
CA GLN A 63 6.43 1.29 -2.63
C GLN A 63 7.49 2.39 -2.64
N PHE A 64 7.83 2.92 -1.46
CA PHE A 64 8.91 3.90 -1.34
C PHE A 64 10.27 3.31 -1.69
N LEU A 65 10.60 2.11 -1.20
CA LEU A 65 11.89 1.48 -1.45
C LEU A 65 12.16 1.31 -2.95
N GLN A 66 11.19 0.78 -3.70
CA GLN A 66 11.34 0.58 -5.14
C GLN A 66 11.36 1.90 -5.91
N GLY A 67 10.49 2.85 -5.57
CA GLY A 67 10.44 4.18 -6.21
C GLY A 67 11.71 5.00 -5.97
N GLN A 68 12.09 5.18 -4.71
CA GLN A 68 13.30 5.90 -4.31
C GLN A 68 14.56 5.28 -4.91
N ARG A 69 14.69 3.94 -4.87
CA ARG A 69 15.84 3.25 -5.46
C ARG A 69 15.92 3.48 -6.96
N PHE A 70 14.79 3.42 -7.66
CA PHE A 70 14.73 3.69 -9.10
C PHE A 70 15.18 5.13 -9.40
N PHE A 71 14.61 6.14 -8.72
CA PHE A 71 15.00 7.53 -8.96
C PHE A 71 16.46 7.82 -8.60
N GLN A 72 16.98 7.21 -7.53
CA GLN A 72 18.39 7.34 -7.17
C GLN A 72 19.32 6.74 -8.24
N GLN A 73 18.94 5.58 -8.82
CA GLN A 73 19.74 4.91 -9.85
C GLN A 73 19.70 5.64 -11.19
N GLU A 74 18.53 6.14 -11.58
CA GLU A 74 18.28 6.70 -12.91
C GLU A 74 18.58 8.21 -13.01
N PHE A 75 18.36 8.95 -11.92
CA PHE A 75 18.47 10.42 -11.88
C PHE A 75 19.41 10.93 -10.77
N GLY A 76 19.96 10.04 -9.94
CA GLY A 76 20.90 10.41 -8.89
C GLY A 76 20.27 11.14 -7.70
N LYS A 77 18.94 11.15 -7.57
CA LYS A 77 18.20 11.91 -6.55
C LYS A 77 17.11 11.07 -5.90
N LEU A 78 16.85 11.38 -4.63
CA LEU A 78 15.68 10.92 -3.89
C LEU A 78 14.62 12.02 -3.88
N CYS A 79 13.35 11.63 -3.94
CA CYS A 79 12.24 12.56 -3.70
C CYS A 79 12.17 12.90 -2.21
N LEU A 80 11.79 14.13 -1.87
CA LEU A 80 11.54 14.56 -0.49
C LEU A 80 10.05 14.66 -0.17
N GLU A 81 9.23 14.65 -1.22
CA GLU A 81 7.79 14.74 -1.21
C GLU A 81 7.14 13.48 -1.74
N PHE A 82 6.07 13.06 -1.06
CA PHE A 82 5.14 12.09 -1.58
C PHE A 82 4.01 12.82 -2.32
N TRP A 83 3.65 12.32 -3.50
CA TRP A 83 2.78 12.98 -4.45
C TRP A 83 1.67 12.01 -4.82
N LEU A 84 0.50 12.22 -4.22
CA LEU A 84 -0.60 11.26 -4.28
C LEU A 84 -1.95 11.98 -4.40
N PRO A 85 -2.17 12.71 -5.51
CA PRO A 85 -3.33 13.57 -5.68
C PRO A 85 -4.65 12.80 -5.70
N ASP A 86 -4.65 11.57 -6.24
CA ASP A 86 -5.88 10.87 -6.64
C ASP A 86 -6.31 9.69 -5.74
N THR A 87 -5.62 9.45 -4.63
CA THR A 87 -5.91 8.31 -3.75
C THR A 87 -7.11 8.52 -2.82
N PHE A 88 -7.88 7.45 -2.59
CA PHE A 88 -9.15 7.47 -1.87
C PHE A 88 -9.01 7.39 -0.34
N GLY A 89 -8.34 8.37 0.27
CA GLY A 89 -8.11 8.45 1.71
C GLY A 89 -6.72 7.92 2.12
N TYR A 90 -6.30 8.24 3.35
CA TYR A 90 -4.92 8.00 3.77
C TYR A 90 -4.82 7.52 5.22
N SER A 91 -4.20 6.34 5.38
CA SER A 91 -3.94 5.72 6.68
C SER A 91 -3.14 6.62 7.62
N ALA A 92 -3.54 6.63 8.89
CA ALA A 92 -2.92 7.41 9.96
C ALA A 92 -1.42 7.10 10.21
N GLN A 93 -0.89 5.99 9.69
CA GLN A 93 0.52 5.61 9.86
C GLN A 93 1.43 6.05 8.71
N LEU A 94 0.88 6.58 7.62
CA LEU A 94 1.69 7.05 6.49
C LEU A 94 2.73 8.13 6.87
N PRO A 95 2.48 9.09 7.80
CA PRO A 95 3.51 10.03 8.22
C PRO A 95 4.76 9.35 8.78
N GLN A 96 4.60 8.30 9.58
CA GLN A 96 5.71 7.54 10.13
C GLN A 96 6.50 6.83 9.01
N ILE A 97 5.79 6.14 8.12
CA ILE A 97 6.40 5.41 7.00
C ILE A 97 7.15 6.38 6.08
N MET A 98 6.52 7.50 5.71
CA MET A 98 7.12 8.56 4.91
C MET A 98 8.43 9.04 5.54
N ARG A 99 8.42 9.36 6.84
CA ARG A 99 9.61 9.80 7.57
C ARG A 99 10.72 8.75 7.58
N GLY A 100 10.37 7.48 7.78
CA GLY A 100 11.31 6.36 7.68
C GLY A 100 11.94 6.22 6.30
N CYS A 101 11.22 6.59 5.23
CA CYS A 101 11.70 6.56 3.85
C CYS A 101 12.33 7.88 3.38
N GLY A 102 12.59 8.82 4.28
CA GLY A 102 13.21 10.12 3.96
C GLY A 102 12.27 11.16 3.37
N ILE A 103 10.97 10.86 3.25
CA ILE A 103 9.94 11.78 2.79
C ILE A 103 9.47 12.67 3.95
N ARG A 104 9.40 13.98 3.73
CA ARG A 104 9.00 14.98 4.74
C ARG A 104 7.83 15.85 4.31
N ARG A 105 7.46 15.78 3.05
CA ARG A 105 6.45 16.62 2.39
C ARG A 105 5.39 15.72 1.75
N PHE A 106 4.16 16.20 1.67
CA PHE A 106 3.05 15.45 1.08
C PHE A 106 2.18 16.37 0.24
N LEU A 107 1.83 15.93 -0.96
CA LEU A 107 0.83 16.56 -1.80
C LEU A 107 -0.30 15.58 -2.11
N THR A 108 -1.54 16.03 -1.90
CA THR A 108 -2.78 15.31 -2.20
C THR A 108 -3.81 16.26 -2.85
N GLN A 109 -4.92 15.75 -3.38
CA GLN A 109 -6.07 16.53 -3.86
C GLN A 109 -7.42 15.99 -3.34
N LYS A 110 -7.60 14.66 -3.25
CA LYS A 110 -8.93 14.05 -2.98
C LYS A 110 -9.63 14.51 -1.72
N LEU A 111 -8.92 14.98 -0.69
CA LEU A 111 -9.56 15.50 0.54
C LEU A 111 -10.49 16.70 0.29
N SER A 112 -10.34 17.38 -0.85
CA SER A 112 -11.28 18.43 -1.29
C SER A 112 -12.67 17.89 -1.69
N TRP A 113 -12.84 16.57 -1.82
CA TRP A 113 -14.06 15.92 -2.33
C TRP A 113 -14.90 15.25 -1.22
N ASN A 114 -14.68 15.62 0.05
CA ASN A 114 -15.53 15.15 1.14
C ASN A 114 -17.00 15.54 0.91
N LEU A 115 -17.92 14.62 1.23
CA LEU A 115 -19.35 14.76 0.98
C LEU A 115 -20.04 15.73 1.93
N VAL A 116 -19.67 15.68 3.21
CA VAL A 116 -20.32 16.38 4.32
C VAL A 116 -19.37 17.40 4.93
N ASN A 117 -18.16 16.98 5.33
CA ASN A 117 -17.24 17.85 6.05
C ASN A 117 -16.13 18.38 5.13
N THR A 118 -16.18 19.67 4.81
CA THR A 118 -15.06 20.35 4.17
C THR A 118 -13.84 20.30 5.08
N PHE A 119 -12.72 19.77 4.58
CA PHE A 119 -11.48 19.69 5.36
C PHE A 119 -10.97 21.10 5.75
N PRO A 120 -10.49 21.30 7.00
CA PRO A 120 -10.31 22.65 7.56
C PRO A 120 -9.04 23.39 7.12
N HIS A 121 -8.05 22.73 6.51
CA HIS A 121 -6.75 23.32 6.17
C HIS A 121 -6.31 22.91 4.76
N ASN A 122 -5.68 23.77 3.97
CA ASN A 122 -4.98 23.40 2.74
C ASN A 122 -3.48 23.15 2.96
N THR A 123 -2.89 23.73 4.01
CA THR A 123 -1.48 23.57 4.37
C THR A 123 -1.37 23.34 5.87
N PHE A 124 -0.85 22.18 6.27
CA PHE A 124 -0.83 21.75 7.68
C PHE A 124 0.27 20.71 7.92
N PHE A 125 0.58 20.45 9.20
CA PHE A 125 1.35 19.27 9.57
C PHE A 125 0.42 18.08 9.77
N TRP A 126 0.70 16.98 9.10
CA TRP A 126 0.05 15.71 9.36
C TRP A 126 0.90 14.88 10.29
N GLU A 127 0.33 14.53 11.44
CA GLU A 127 0.96 13.74 12.49
C GLU A 127 0.38 12.32 12.51
N GLY A 128 1.27 11.33 12.43
CA GLY A 128 0.92 9.92 12.52
C GLY A 128 0.70 9.46 13.96
N LEU A 129 0.31 8.19 14.12
CA LEU A 129 -0.03 7.62 15.44
C LEU A 129 1.14 7.63 16.44
N ASP A 130 2.38 7.69 15.95
CA ASP A 130 3.61 7.73 16.73
C ASP A 130 4.12 9.16 17.03
N GLY A 131 3.45 10.19 16.51
CA GLY A 131 3.89 11.58 16.59
C GLY A 131 4.83 12.03 15.45
N SER A 132 5.17 11.16 14.50
CA SER A 132 5.93 11.56 13.31
C SER A 132 5.12 12.54 12.46
N ARG A 133 5.76 13.64 12.00
CA ARG A 133 5.09 14.70 11.23
C ARG A 133 5.65 14.91 9.83
N VAL A 134 4.75 15.17 8.89
CA VAL A 134 5.06 15.59 7.51
C VAL A 134 4.30 16.86 7.15
N LEU A 135 4.89 17.73 6.33
CA LEU A 135 4.23 18.95 5.84
C LEU A 135 3.33 18.61 4.66
N VAL A 136 2.04 18.87 4.79
CA VAL A 136 1.04 18.59 3.76
C VAL A 136 0.62 19.86 3.07
N HIS A 137 0.42 19.77 1.75
CA HIS A 137 -0.37 20.73 1.00
C HIS A 137 -1.37 20.01 0.11
N PHE A 138 -2.64 20.43 0.08
CA PHE A 138 -3.54 20.08 -1.02
C PHE A 138 -4.07 21.34 -1.71
N PRO A 139 -3.95 21.43 -3.05
CA PRO A 139 -4.31 22.62 -3.80
C PRO A 139 -5.77 23.07 -3.56
N PRO A 140 -6.02 24.36 -3.25
CA PRO A 140 -7.36 24.89 -3.01
C PRO A 140 -8.21 25.02 -4.28
N ALA A 141 -7.67 24.72 -5.46
CA ALA A 141 -8.41 24.71 -6.70
C ALA A 141 -9.31 23.47 -6.88
N ASP A 142 -9.28 22.54 -5.91
CA ASP A 142 -10.09 21.31 -5.86
C ASP A 142 -9.87 20.37 -7.07
N SER A 143 -8.75 20.50 -7.77
CA SER A 143 -8.44 19.76 -8.99
C SER A 143 -6.93 19.70 -9.25
N TYR A 144 -6.48 18.56 -9.78
CA TYR A 144 -5.14 18.38 -10.35
C TYR A 144 -5.09 18.58 -11.88
N GLY A 145 -6.21 18.95 -12.51
CA GLY A 145 -6.37 19.07 -13.96
C GLY A 145 -6.78 20.47 -14.42
N LEU A 146 -6.23 21.52 -13.81
CA LEU A 146 -6.59 22.90 -14.17
C LEU A 146 -6.23 23.23 -15.62
N SER A 147 -7.03 24.11 -16.23
CA SER A 147 -6.84 24.60 -17.60
C SER A 147 -6.13 25.96 -17.69
N GLY A 148 -5.61 26.46 -16.57
CA GLY A 148 -4.94 27.75 -16.46
C GLY A 148 -5.89 28.91 -16.71
N ARG A 149 -7.16 28.79 -16.28
CA ARG A 149 -8.15 29.86 -16.44
C ARG A 149 -8.07 30.87 -15.30
N VAL A 150 -8.49 32.10 -15.57
CA VAL A 150 -8.56 33.17 -14.56
C VAL A 150 -9.41 32.77 -13.37
N ASP A 151 -10.59 32.18 -13.62
CA ASP A 151 -11.50 31.74 -12.57
C ASP A 151 -10.89 30.65 -11.68
N GLU A 152 -10.09 29.74 -12.25
CA GLU A 152 -9.38 28.70 -11.51
C GLU A 152 -8.28 29.29 -10.60
N MET A 153 -7.51 30.27 -11.09
CA MET A 153 -6.49 30.93 -10.27
C MET A 153 -7.12 31.77 -9.16
N LEU A 154 -8.24 32.44 -9.42
CA LEU A 154 -8.98 33.14 -8.37
C LEU A 154 -9.56 32.17 -7.32
N ARG A 155 -9.95 30.96 -7.73
CA ARG A 155 -10.38 29.90 -6.80
C ARG A 155 -9.27 29.47 -5.86
N THR A 156 -8.01 29.35 -6.32
CA THR A 156 -6.89 28.98 -5.43
C THR A 156 -6.77 29.96 -4.27
N VAL A 157 -6.93 31.26 -4.54
CA VAL A 157 -6.95 32.31 -3.51
C VAL A 157 -8.22 32.21 -2.69
N LYS A 158 -9.40 32.10 -3.30
CA LYS A 158 -10.69 32.12 -2.60
C LYS A 158 -10.85 30.94 -1.63
N ASN A 159 -10.44 29.75 -2.03
CA ASN A 159 -10.70 28.51 -1.30
C ASN A 159 -9.62 28.17 -0.28
N ASN A 160 -8.44 28.80 -0.35
CA ASN A 160 -7.36 28.55 0.61
C ASN A 160 -7.82 28.83 2.05
N LYS A 161 -7.88 27.78 2.88
CA LYS A 161 -8.33 27.84 4.27
C LYS A 161 -7.28 28.41 5.24
N ASP A 162 -6.02 28.44 4.81
CA ASP A 162 -4.90 28.93 5.63
C ASP A 162 -4.40 30.31 5.15
N LYS A 163 -5.27 31.10 4.52
CA LYS A 163 -5.00 32.50 4.18
C LYS A 163 -4.56 33.29 5.41
N GLY A 164 -3.53 34.10 5.24
CA GLY A 164 -2.92 34.87 6.33
C GLY A 164 -1.90 34.08 7.15
N ARG A 165 -1.89 32.73 7.08
CA ARG A 165 -0.83 31.87 7.62
C ARG A 165 0.20 31.53 6.57
N VAL A 166 -0.27 31.22 5.35
CA VAL A 166 0.56 30.95 4.18
C VAL A 166 0.05 31.73 2.98
N ASN A 167 0.99 32.24 2.18
CA ASN A 167 0.72 33.04 0.99
C ASN A 167 1.10 32.32 -0.33
N HIS A 168 1.46 31.05 -0.26
CA HIS A 168 1.83 30.23 -1.42
C HIS A 168 0.86 29.07 -1.56
N SER A 169 0.52 28.74 -2.80
CA SER A 169 -0.33 27.59 -3.16
C SER A 169 0.19 26.97 -4.45
N VAL A 170 0.07 25.66 -4.56
CA VAL A 170 0.24 24.97 -5.84
C VAL A 170 -1.02 25.13 -6.68
N ALA A 171 -0.84 25.24 -8.00
CA ALA A 171 -1.89 25.08 -8.99
C ALA A 171 -1.43 23.98 -9.96
N LEU A 172 -2.09 22.84 -9.91
CA LEU A 172 -1.80 21.68 -10.76
C LEU A 172 -2.60 21.78 -12.05
N PHE A 173 -1.93 21.72 -13.21
CA PHE A 173 -2.55 21.95 -14.51
C PHE A 173 -2.11 20.92 -15.54
N GLY A 174 -2.99 20.64 -16.50
CA GLY A 174 -2.81 19.57 -17.49
C GLY A 174 -4.04 18.66 -17.55
N PHE A 175 -3.92 17.54 -18.27
CA PHE A 175 -4.96 16.52 -18.29
C PHE A 175 -4.51 15.31 -17.47
N GLY A 176 -5.16 15.07 -16.33
CA GLY A 176 -5.00 13.84 -15.54
C GLY A 176 -5.87 12.70 -16.08
N ASP A 177 -6.11 11.66 -15.26
CA ASP A 177 -7.07 10.58 -15.51
C ASP A 177 -6.83 9.81 -16.82
N GLY A 178 -5.57 9.47 -17.07
CA GLY A 178 -5.15 8.86 -18.34
C GLY A 178 -5.05 9.85 -19.51
N GLY A 179 -5.18 11.14 -19.23
CA GLY A 179 -4.98 12.24 -20.17
C GLY A 179 -3.51 12.54 -20.48
N GLY A 180 -3.30 13.52 -21.36
CA GLY A 180 -1.98 13.99 -21.74
C GLY A 180 -1.44 15.13 -20.86
N GLY A 181 -0.19 15.52 -21.12
CA GLY A 181 0.38 16.74 -20.53
C GLY A 181 -0.38 18.03 -20.90
N PRO A 182 0.00 19.17 -20.31
CA PRO A 182 -0.64 20.45 -20.57
C PRO A 182 -0.45 20.94 -22.01
N THR A 183 -1.41 21.73 -22.50
CA THR A 183 -1.39 22.31 -23.84
C THR A 183 -0.65 23.63 -23.90
N GLN A 184 -0.19 24.05 -25.10
CA GLN A 184 0.37 25.38 -25.30
C GLN A 184 -0.58 26.49 -24.83
N LYS A 185 -1.88 26.35 -25.09
CA LYS A 185 -2.90 27.33 -24.68
C LYS A 185 -2.97 27.50 -23.16
N MET A 186 -2.77 26.42 -22.40
CA MET A 186 -2.70 26.51 -20.93
C MET A 186 -1.47 27.29 -20.50
N LEU A 187 -0.30 26.99 -21.08
CA LEU A 187 0.95 27.72 -20.82
C LEU A 187 0.83 29.22 -21.16
N ASP A 188 0.25 29.55 -22.32
CA ASP A 188 0.11 30.94 -22.76
C ASP A 188 -0.86 31.73 -21.85
N ARG A 189 -1.84 31.08 -21.23
CA ARG A 189 -2.72 31.72 -20.24
C ARG A 189 -1.99 31.98 -18.93
N LEU A 190 -1.29 30.97 -18.40
CA LEU A 190 -0.51 31.11 -17.17
C LEU A 190 0.56 32.19 -17.32
N GLN A 191 1.21 32.26 -18.48
CA GLN A 191 2.18 33.31 -18.78
C GLN A 191 1.57 34.71 -18.77
N ARG A 192 0.35 34.87 -19.31
CA ARG A 192 -0.36 36.16 -19.28
C ARG A 192 -0.75 36.55 -17.86
N MET A 193 -1.07 35.58 -17.00
CA MET A 193 -1.46 35.79 -15.60
C MET A 193 -0.27 35.93 -14.63
N LYS A 194 0.98 35.92 -15.12
CA LYS A 194 2.18 35.90 -14.26
C LYS A 194 2.17 36.99 -13.19
N ASP A 195 1.84 38.21 -13.58
CA ASP A 195 1.73 39.38 -12.70
C ASP A 195 0.70 40.36 -13.27
N THR A 196 -0.55 39.93 -13.37
CA THR A 196 -1.66 40.78 -13.82
C THR A 196 -2.40 41.36 -12.61
N ASP A 197 -2.60 42.68 -12.59
CA ASP A 197 -3.36 43.35 -11.53
C ASP A 197 -4.75 42.72 -11.33
N GLY A 198 -5.09 42.46 -10.07
CA GLY A 198 -6.33 41.81 -9.67
C GLY A 198 -6.31 40.27 -9.70
N LEU A 199 -5.23 39.65 -10.17
CA LEU A 199 -5.02 38.20 -10.14
C LEU A 199 -3.91 37.83 -9.15
N PRO A 200 -3.90 36.59 -8.59
CA PRO A 200 -2.73 36.10 -7.89
C PRO A 200 -1.54 36.02 -8.86
N ARG A 201 -0.33 36.26 -8.34
CA ARG A 201 0.91 36.02 -9.09
C ARG A 201 1.07 34.53 -9.38
N VAL A 202 1.32 34.20 -10.63
CA VAL A 202 1.49 32.84 -11.11
C VAL A 202 2.90 32.65 -11.62
N GLN A 203 3.58 31.60 -11.19
CA GLN A 203 4.90 31.25 -11.70
C GLN A 203 5.05 29.73 -11.82
N MET A 204 5.81 29.29 -12.83
CA MET A 204 6.29 27.91 -12.87
C MET A 204 7.29 27.70 -11.73
N SER A 205 7.20 26.56 -11.06
CA SER A 205 8.08 26.22 -9.95
C SER A 205 8.24 24.71 -9.84
N VAL A 206 9.17 24.28 -8.98
CA VAL A 206 9.38 22.88 -8.62
C VAL A 206 8.86 22.63 -7.20
N PRO A 207 8.46 21.39 -6.86
CA PRO A 207 7.98 21.06 -5.52
C PRO A 207 8.93 21.49 -4.41
N GLU A 208 10.24 21.35 -4.62
CA GLU A 208 11.26 21.74 -3.63
C GLU A 208 11.18 23.22 -3.26
N GLN A 209 11.06 24.12 -4.24
CA GLN A 209 10.95 25.56 -4.01
C GLN A 209 9.63 25.89 -3.30
N PHE A 210 8.53 25.27 -3.74
CA PHE A 210 7.22 25.47 -3.14
C PHE A 210 7.18 25.08 -1.67
N PHE A 211 7.56 23.84 -1.33
CA PHE A 211 7.55 23.38 0.06
C PHE A 211 8.55 24.14 0.93
N SER A 212 9.72 24.52 0.38
CA SER A 212 10.68 25.35 1.11
C SER A 212 10.12 26.74 1.44
N ALA A 213 9.23 27.29 0.60
CA ALA A 213 8.52 28.52 0.92
C ALA A 213 7.51 28.34 2.06
N LEU A 214 6.77 27.22 2.07
CA LEU A 214 5.85 26.88 3.16
C LEU A 214 6.56 26.62 4.48
N GLU A 215 7.71 25.96 4.46
CA GLU A 215 8.50 25.62 5.65
C GLU A 215 8.99 26.87 6.42
N LYS A 216 9.11 28.02 5.75
CA LYS A 216 9.42 29.31 6.40
C LYS A 216 8.30 29.77 7.32
N GLU A 217 7.06 29.43 7.00
CA GLU A 217 5.85 29.79 7.76
C GLU A 217 5.38 28.69 8.73
N LYS A 218 6.20 27.65 8.95
CA LYS A 218 5.82 26.45 9.70
C LYS A 218 5.26 26.72 11.11
N ALA A 219 5.66 27.81 11.75
CA ALA A 219 5.21 28.17 13.10
C ALA A 219 3.71 28.54 13.15
N GLN A 220 3.10 28.84 12.00
CA GLN A 220 1.71 29.28 11.90
C GLN A 220 0.75 28.14 11.50
N LEU A 221 1.29 26.96 11.16
CA LEU A 221 0.53 25.84 10.63
C LEU A 221 -0.14 25.03 11.74
N CYS A 222 -1.37 24.59 11.47
CA CYS A 222 -2.08 23.64 12.32
C CYS A 222 -1.53 22.23 12.15
N THR A 223 -1.82 21.36 13.13
CA THR A 223 -1.53 19.93 13.07
C THR A 223 -2.83 19.14 12.98
N TRP A 224 -2.90 18.20 12.05
CA TRP A 224 -3.93 17.17 11.98
C TRP A 224 -3.34 15.85 12.47
N VAL A 225 -3.96 15.22 13.47
CA VAL A 225 -3.48 13.97 14.07
C VAL A 225 -4.37 12.82 13.61
N GLY A 226 -3.77 11.72 13.16
CA GLY A 226 -4.49 10.50 12.80
C GLY A 226 -4.82 10.41 11.32
N GLU A 227 -5.93 9.76 11.00
CA GLU A 227 -6.30 9.42 9.62
C GLU A 227 -6.74 10.66 8.82
N LEU A 228 -6.38 10.72 7.54
CA LEU A 228 -6.99 11.65 6.59
C LEU A 228 -8.10 10.90 5.84
N PHE A 229 -9.23 10.75 6.53
CA PHE A 229 -10.39 10.03 6.03
C PHE A 229 -11.06 10.78 4.87
N LEU A 230 -11.33 10.06 3.78
CA LEU A 230 -12.11 10.55 2.64
C LEU A 230 -13.54 10.05 2.77
N GLU A 231 -14.51 10.96 2.84
CA GLU A 231 -15.92 10.59 3.03
C GLU A 231 -16.59 9.99 1.78
N LEU A 232 -15.91 10.09 0.64
CA LEU A 232 -16.34 9.61 -0.66
C LEU A 232 -15.63 8.29 -1.01
N HIS A 233 -16.25 7.48 -1.87
CA HIS A 233 -15.69 6.23 -2.41
C HIS A 233 -15.52 5.08 -1.38
N ASN A 234 -16.26 5.06 -0.28
CA ASN A 234 -16.20 3.97 0.71
C ASN A 234 -16.54 2.56 0.15
N GLY A 235 -17.25 2.49 -0.98
CA GLY A 235 -17.50 1.20 -1.68
C GLY A 235 -16.22 0.52 -2.18
N THR A 236 -15.12 1.28 -2.30
CA THR A 236 -13.82 0.75 -2.71
C THR A 236 -13.19 -0.19 -1.68
N TYR A 237 -13.64 -0.16 -0.43
CA TYR A 237 -13.20 -1.11 0.60
C TYR A 237 -13.70 -2.54 0.36
N THR A 238 -14.80 -2.72 -0.38
CA THR A 238 -15.46 -4.04 -0.54
C THR A 238 -15.49 -4.55 -1.99
N THR A 239 -15.62 -3.66 -2.97
CA THR A 239 -15.68 -4.06 -4.39
C THR A 239 -14.46 -4.87 -4.81
N HIS A 240 -14.59 -5.74 -5.82
CA HIS A 240 -13.53 -6.64 -6.28
C HIS A 240 -12.82 -7.41 -5.13
N GLY A 241 -13.58 -8.08 -4.27
CA GLY A 241 -13.04 -8.81 -3.10
C GLY A 241 -11.92 -9.82 -3.43
N GLN A 242 -11.94 -10.41 -4.63
CA GLN A 242 -10.87 -11.33 -5.08
C GLN A 242 -9.53 -10.62 -5.32
N ILE A 243 -9.53 -9.36 -5.78
CA ILE A 243 -8.28 -8.57 -5.94
C ILE A 243 -7.67 -8.29 -4.56
N LYS A 244 -8.50 -7.89 -3.59
CA LYS A 244 -8.07 -7.61 -2.21
C LYS A 244 -7.54 -8.86 -1.51
N LYS A 245 -8.23 -9.98 -1.68
CA LYS A 245 -7.77 -11.30 -1.21
C LYS A 245 -6.43 -11.67 -1.86
N GLY A 246 -6.33 -11.54 -3.18
CA GLY A 246 -5.10 -11.80 -3.93
C GLY A 246 -3.93 -10.96 -3.46
N ASN A 247 -4.13 -9.66 -3.21
CA ASN A 247 -3.12 -8.78 -2.62
C ASN A 247 -2.63 -9.31 -1.28
N ARG A 248 -3.55 -9.59 -0.33
CA ARG A 248 -3.17 -10.03 1.02
C ARG A 248 -2.46 -11.38 1.02
N GLU A 249 -2.89 -12.32 0.18
CA GLU A 249 -2.24 -13.61 0.01
C GLU A 249 -0.82 -13.46 -0.56
N CYS A 250 -0.65 -12.60 -1.56
CA CYS A 250 0.66 -12.35 -2.17
C CYS A 250 1.60 -11.59 -1.23
N GLU A 251 1.11 -10.61 -0.46
CA GLU A 251 1.89 -9.94 0.59
C GLU A 251 2.46 -10.94 1.59
N ARG A 252 1.60 -11.84 2.09
CA ARG A 252 2.02 -12.89 3.03
C ARG A 252 3.02 -13.84 2.38
N LEU A 253 2.77 -14.29 1.16
CA LEU A 253 3.65 -15.20 0.44
C LEU A 253 5.05 -14.58 0.26
N LEU A 254 5.13 -13.33 -0.21
CA LEU A 254 6.41 -12.66 -0.40
C LEU A 254 7.14 -12.43 0.92
N HIS A 255 6.43 -12.03 1.98
CA HIS A 255 7.01 -11.97 3.33
C HIS A 255 7.63 -13.31 3.74
N ASP A 256 6.87 -14.41 3.63
CA ASP A 256 7.31 -15.73 4.06
C ASP A 256 8.53 -16.20 3.25
N ILE A 257 8.56 -15.94 1.93
CA ILE A 257 9.71 -16.25 1.08
C ILE A 257 10.95 -15.48 1.50
N GLU A 258 10.85 -14.18 1.76
CA GLU A 258 12.00 -13.36 2.14
C GLU A 258 12.57 -13.77 3.50
N ILE A 259 11.72 -14.03 4.49
CA ILE A 259 12.15 -14.52 5.80
C ILE A 259 12.87 -15.86 5.66
N LEU A 260 12.26 -16.84 4.98
CA LEU A 260 12.84 -18.18 4.86
C LEU A 260 14.10 -18.18 4.00
N SER A 261 14.14 -17.40 2.92
CA SER A 261 15.34 -17.24 2.10
C SER A 261 16.47 -16.57 2.86
N SER A 262 16.16 -15.60 3.73
CA SER A 262 17.15 -14.95 4.59
C SER A 262 17.73 -15.92 5.62
N LEU A 263 16.87 -16.72 6.27
CA LEU A 263 17.32 -17.76 7.20
C LEU A 263 18.17 -18.82 6.48
N ALA A 264 17.75 -19.25 5.29
CA ALA A 264 18.49 -20.23 4.49
C ALA A 264 19.89 -19.72 4.10
N LEU A 265 20.00 -18.45 3.72
CA LEU A 265 21.28 -17.79 3.41
C LEU A 265 22.22 -17.78 4.61
N VAL A 266 21.70 -17.48 5.82
CA VAL A 266 22.50 -17.45 7.05
C VAL A 266 22.97 -18.85 7.44
N GLN A 267 22.10 -19.86 7.31
CA GLN A 267 22.43 -21.24 7.68
C GLN A 267 23.36 -21.93 6.68
N LYS A 268 23.20 -21.65 5.38
CA LYS A 268 23.92 -22.33 4.29
C LYS A 268 24.55 -21.32 3.34
N ARG A 269 25.89 -21.22 3.37
CA ARG A 269 26.65 -20.36 2.46
C ARG A 269 26.47 -20.68 0.97
N SER A 270 26.04 -21.91 0.64
CA SER A 270 25.76 -22.32 -0.74
C SER A 270 24.38 -21.87 -1.24
N PHE A 271 23.48 -21.47 -0.35
CA PHE A 271 22.17 -20.95 -0.72
C PHE A 271 22.31 -19.52 -1.26
N GLN A 272 21.69 -19.25 -2.40
CA GLN A 272 21.68 -17.92 -3.01
C GLN A 272 20.32 -17.25 -2.77
N TYR A 273 20.33 -16.06 -2.18
CA TYR A 273 19.10 -15.30 -1.98
C TYR A 273 18.53 -14.84 -3.34
N PRO A 274 17.26 -15.15 -3.66
CA PRO A 274 16.68 -14.92 -4.99
C PRO A 274 16.28 -13.45 -5.21
N SER A 275 17.26 -12.54 -5.12
CA SER A 275 17.06 -11.08 -5.11
C SER A 275 16.31 -10.57 -6.34
N ALA A 276 16.70 -11.03 -7.53
CA ALA A 276 16.14 -10.55 -8.79
C ALA A 276 14.69 -11.02 -8.98
N GLN A 277 14.42 -12.29 -8.67
CA GLN A 277 13.08 -12.86 -8.72
C GLN A 277 12.17 -12.16 -7.71
N LEU A 278 12.60 -12.01 -6.45
CA LEU A 278 11.82 -11.30 -5.43
C LEU A 278 11.54 -9.85 -5.82
N GLN A 279 12.52 -9.14 -6.39
CA GLN A 279 12.30 -7.78 -6.87
C GLN A 279 11.21 -7.72 -7.95
N HIS A 280 11.23 -8.65 -8.90
CA HIS A 280 10.21 -8.76 -9.93
C HIS A 280 8.81 -9.02 -9.33
N LEU A 281 8.69 -10.02 -8.45
CA LEU A 281 7.40 -10.37 -7.84
C LEU A 281 6.86 -9.25 -6.94
N TRP A 282 7.73 -8.55 -6.21
CA TRP A 282 7.34 -7.35 -5.47
C TRP A 282 6.83 -6.27 -6.42
N ARG A 283 7.54 -5.96 -7.51
CA ARG A 283 7.08 -4.93 -8.47
C ARG A 283 5.72 -5.27 -9.09
N LEU A 284 5.43 -6.55 -9.38
CA LEU A 284 4.11 -6.99 -9.82
C LEU A 284 3.04 -6.75 -8.74
N LEU A 285 3.33 -7.08 -7.48
CA LEU A 285 2.41 -6.82 -6.38
C LEU A 285 2.14 -5.31 -6.21
N LEU A 286 3.21 -4.50 -6.20
CA LEU A 286 3.13 -3.06 -6.04
C LEU A 286 2.41 -2.37 -7.19
N LEU A 287 2.55 -2.88 -8.42
CA LEU A 287 1.80 -2.41 -9.58
C LEU A 287 0.29 -2.59 -9.37
N ASN A 288 -0.13 -3.74 -8.86
CA ASN A 288 -1.53 -4.01 -8.54
C ASN A 288 -2.09 -3.16 -7.39
N GLN A 289 -1.22 -2.49 -6.62
CA GLN A 289 -1.61 -1.59 -5.52
C GLN A 289 -1.88 -0.16 -5.98
N PHE A 290 -1.86 0.11 -7.29
CA PHE A 290 -2.32 1.39 -7.84
C PHE A 290 -3.73 1.76 -7.34
N HIS A 291 -3.97 3.05 -7.10
CA HIS A 291 -5.19 3.56 -6.45
C HIS A 291 -6.50 3.27 -7.20
N ASP A 292 -6.47 2.82 -8.46
CA ASP A 292 -7.68 2.31 -9.13
C ASP A 292 -7.79 0.77 -9.18
N VAL A 293 -6.66 0.07 -9.11
CA VAL A 293 -6.62 -1.39 -9.29
C VAL A 293 -7.01 -2.09 -7.99
N LEU A 294 -6.27 -1.85 -6.92
CA LEU A 294 -6.53 -2.50 -5.62
C LEU A 294 -7.88 -2.09 -5.01
N PRO A 295 -8.28 -0.80 -5.08
CA PRO A 295 -9.59 -0.37 -4.63
C PRO A 295 -10.72 -0.94 -5.49
N GLY A 296 -10.44 -1.40 -6.71
CA GLY A 296 -11.41 -2.07 -7.59
C GLY A 296 -12.34 -1.10 -8.31
N SER A 297 -11.80 0.04 -8.74
CA SER A 297 -12.47 1.07 -9.55
C SER A 297 -12.06 1.01 -11.04
N CYS A 298 -11.47 -0.10 -11.48
CA CYS A 298 -11.03 -0.30 -12.85
C CYS A 298 -12.03 -1.13 -13.68
N ILE A 299 -11.85 -1.13 -15.01
CA ILE A 299 -12.63 -1.98 -15.92
C ILE A 299 -12.22 -3.45 -15.79
N GLN A 300 -13.10 -4.34 -16.26
CA GLN A 300 -12.90 -5.79 -16.20
C GLN A 300 -11.56 -6.27 -16.78
N LEU A 301 -11.10 -5.70 -17.90
CA LEU A 301 -9.81 -6.06 -18.51
C LEU A 301 -8.64 -5.83 -17.54
N VAL A 302 -8.65 -4.72 -16.81
CA VAL A 302 -7.60 -4.41 -15.82
C VAL A 302 -7.69 -5.37 -14.63
N ALA A 303 -8.90 -5.73 -14.20
CA ALA A 303 -9.09 -6.71 -13.14
C ALA A 303 -8.55 -8.10 -13.56
N GLU A 304 -8.74 -8.50 -14.81
CA GLU A 304 -8.18 -9.74 -15.35
C GLU A 304 -6.64 -9.73 -15.38
N ASP A 305 -6.04 -8.61 -15.78
CA ASP A 305 -4.59 -8.41 -15.76
C ASP A 305 -4.04 -8.53 -14.32
N ALA A 306 -4.69 -7.87 -13.37
CA ALA A 306 -4.30 -7.92 -11.96
C ALA A 306 -4.33 -9.37 -11.43
N MET A 307 -5.36 -10.14 -11.77
CA MET A 307 -5.46 -11.54 -11.38
C MET A 307 -4.38 -12.42 -12.02
N ARG A 308 -3.95 -12.12 -13.26
CA ARG A 308 -2.82 -12.81 -13.90
C ARG A 308 -1.51 -12.53 -13.17
N TYR A 309 -1.24 -11.28 -12.77
CA TYR A 309 -0.06 -10.95 -11.98
C TYR A 309 -0.05 -11.64 -10.62
N TYR A 310 -1.19 -11.71 -9.92
CA TYR A 310 -1.27 -12.51 -8.68
C TYR A 310 -1.04 -14.00 -8.93
N SER A 311 -1.49 -14.53 -10.06
CA SER A 311 -1.22 -15.93 -10.42
C SER A 311 0.27 -16.18 -10.61
N GLU A 312 0.97 -15.27 -11.28
CA GLU A 312 2.42 -15.35 -11.46
C GLU A 312 3.18 -15.25 -10.13
N ILE A 313 2.77 -14.32 -9.26
CA ILE A 313 3.35 -14.19 -7.92
C ILE A 313 3.17 -15.49 -7.13
N ARG A 314 1.98 -16.10 -7.18
CA ARG A 314 1.73 -17.38 -6.50
C ARG A 314 2.56 -18.52 -7.09
N SER A 315 2.61 -18.68 -8.41
CA SER A 315 3.34 -19.79 -9.02
C SER A 315 4.84 -19.69 -8.82
N SER A 316 5.42 -18.53 -9.08
CA SER A 316 6.85 -18.28 -8.93
C SER A 316 7.25 -18.22 -7.46
N GLY A 317 6.42 -17.58 -6.63
CA GLY A 317 6.64 -17.50 -5.19
C GLY A 317 6.57 -18.88 -4.51
N ALA A 318 5.65 -19.76 -4.91
CA ALA A 318 5.59 -21.12 -4.37
C ALA A 318 6.87 -21.93 -4.67
N GLN A 319 7.51 -21.71 -5.81
CA GLN A 319 8.80 -22.34 -6.13
C GLN A 319 9.90 -21.82 -5.20
N LEU A 320 10.03 -20.49 -5.05
CA LEU A 320 11.02 -19.89 -4.15
C LEU A 320 10.80 -20.31 -2.69
N LEU A 321 9.54 -20.38 -2.25
CA LEU A 321 9.18 -20.84 -0.91
C LEU A 321 9.62 -22.29 -0.69
N LYS A 322 9.38 -23.16 -1.68
CA LYS A 322 9.80 -24.56 -1.64
C LYS A 322 11.32 -24.70 -1.60
N GLU A 323 12.05 -23.93 -2.40
CA GLU A 323 13.52 -23.92 -2.40
C GLU A 323 14.10 -23.48 -1.06
N ALA A 324 13.60 -22.37 -0.49
CA ALA A 324 14.02 -21.89 0.82
C ALA A 324 13.70 -22.91 1.92
N THR A 325 12.49 -23.47 1.91
CA THR A 325 12.06 -24.47 2.91
C THR A 325 12.88 -25.75 2.80
N HIS A 326 13.14 -26.25 1.58
CA HIS A 326 13.99 -27.41 1.36
C HIS A 326 15.43 -27.17 1.82
N SER A 327 15.97 -25.97 1.58
CA SER A 327 17.29 -25.58 2.08
C SER A 327 17.37 -25.65 3.61
N LEU A 328 16.35 -25.13 4.31
CA LEU A 328 16.27 -25.10 5.77
C LEU A 328 16.01 -26.49 6.39
N CYS A 329 15.06 -27.23 5.83
CA CYS A 329 14.46 -28.43 6.46
C CYS A 329 14.90 -29.76 5.83
N GLY A 330 15.55 -29.75 4.67
CA GLY A 330 15.84 -30.96 3.89
C GLY A 330 16.91 -31.88 4.49
N GLU A 331 17.80 -31.37 5.34
CA GLU A 331 18.82 -32.20 6.02
C GLU A 331 18.32 -32.90 7.30
N PRO A 332 17.55 -32.24 8.18
CA PRO A 332 16.90 -32.91 9.33
C PRO A 332 16.01 -34.10 8.95
N LEU A 333 15.43 -34.11 7.74
CA LEU A 333 14.59 -35.21 7.23
C LEU A 333 15.38 -36.40 6.66
N ALA A 334 16.67 -36.22 6.35
CA ALA A 334 17.49 -37.28 5.76
C ALA A 334 18.08 -38.24 6.83
N SER A 335 18.07 -37.83 8.10
CA SER A 335 18.67 -38.55 9.22
C SER A 335 17.67 -39.32 10.10
N GLN A 336 16.36 -39.23 9.84
CA GLN A 336 15.33 -40.03 10.49
C GLN A 336 14.71 -41.02 9.50
N ASP A 337 14.41 -42.23 9.99
CA ASP A 337 13.95 -43.39 9.23
C ASP A 337 12.97 -43.05 8.09
N LYS A 338 13.23 -43.60 6.91
CA LYS A 338 12.43 -43.49 5.67
C LYS A 338 11.03 -44.15 5.76
N SER A 339 10.50 -44.38 6.96
CA SER A 339 9.31 -45.20 7.20
C SER A 339 8.06 -44.41 7.63
N SER A 340 8.09 -43.07 7.68
CA SER A 340 6.87 -42.29 7.91
C SER A 340 6.81 -40.99 7.10
N ASP A 341 5.65 -40.69 6.51
CA ASP A 341 5.28 -39.40 5.91
C ASP A 341 5.30 -38.31 7.01
N THR A 342 6.49 -37.82 7.30
CA THR A 342 6.71 -36.77 8.32
C THR A 342 6.35 -35.42 7.70
N ILE A 343 5.28 -34.82 8.20
CA ILE A 343 4.89 -33.45 7.83
C ILE A 343 5.64 -32.48 8.74
N LEU A 344 6.30 -31.49 8.15
CA LEU A 344 6.90 -30.37 8.88
C LEU A 344 6.01 -29.13 8.77
N VAL A 345 5.86 -28.41 9.88
CA VAL A 345 5.17 -27.11 9.93
C VAL A 345 6.21 -26.04 10.22
N VAL A 346 6.19 -24.96 9.45
CA VAL A 346 7.08 -23.81 9.59
C VAL A 346 6.27 -22.62 10.08
N ASN A 347 6.79 -21.90 11.07
CA ASN A 347 6.21 -20.68 11.61
C ASN A 347 7.09 -19.49 11.24
N THR A 348 6.57 -18.62 10.38
CA THR A 348 7.25 -17.38 9.93
C THR A 348 6.96 -16.19 10.82
N LEU A 349 6.24 -16.37 11.93
CA LEU A 349 5.95 -15.31 12.90
C LEU A 349 7.04 -15.22 13.97
N PRO A 350 7.29 -14.01 14.52
CA PRO A 350 8.29 -13.79 15.55
C PRO A 350 7.83 -14.18 16.98
N TRP A 351 6.82 -15.04 17.10
CA TRP A 351 6.37 -15.61 18.37
C TRP A 351 5.95 -17.08 18.19
N GLU A 352 5.95 -17.84 19.28
CA GLU A 352 5.45 -19.22 19.29
C GLU A 352 3.97 -19.26 18.94
N ARG A 353 3.57 -20.24 18.14
CA ARG A 353 2.18 -20.39 17.71
C ARG A 353 1.73 -21.84 17.82
N THR A 354 0.57 -22.02 18.46
CA THR A 354 -0.18 -23.28 18.44
C THR A 354 -1.31 -23.18 17.41
N GLU A 355 -1.42 -24.15 16.50
CA GLU A 355 -2.45 -24.16 15.47
C GLU A 355 -2.94 -25.57 15.16
N VAL A 356 -4.17 -25.68 14.65
CA VAL A 356 -4.71 -26.95 14.14
C VAL A 356 -4.32 -27.12 12.66
N VAL A 357 -3.67 -28.23 12.34
CA VAL A 357 -3.28 -28.58 10.96
C VAL A 357 -3.98 -29.85 10.50
N SER A 358 -4.30 -29.93 9.20
CA SER A 358 -4.82 -31.15 8.58
C SER A 358 -3.69 -32.05 8.10
N LYS A 359 -3.83 -33.36 8.31
CA LYS A 359 -2.92 -34.42 7.88
C LYS A 359 -3.73 -35.49 7.16
N THR A 360 -3.20 -36.06 6.08
CA THR A 360 -3.78 -37.25 5.46
C THR A 360 -3.64 -38.44 6.41
N GLY A 361 -4.76 -38.99 6.88
CA GLY A 361 -4.74 -40.13 7.78
C GLY A 361 -4.28 -41.42 7.09
N PRO A 362 -3.75 -42.42 7.83
CA PRO A 362 -3.25 -43.67 7.28
C PRO A 362 -4.27 -44.52 6.50
N ARG A 363 -5.56 -44.15 6.53
CA ARG A 363 -6.67 -44.85 5.85
C ARG A 363 -7.42 -43.98 4.84
N GLY A 364 -6.89 -42.79 4.49
CA GLY A 364 -7.50 -41.87 3.52
C GLY A 364 -8.31 -40.68 4.07
N PRO A 365 -8.98 -40.71 5.26
CA PRO A 365 -9.64 -39.51 5.76
C PRO A 365 -8.64 -38.52 6.37
N GLU A 366 -8.90 -37.22 6.21
CA GLU A 366 -8.15 -36.15 6.89
C GLU A 366 -8.27 -36.29 8.41
N THR A 367 -7.13 -36.28 9.11
CA THR A 367 -7.05 -36.18 10.57
C THR A 367 -6.50 -34.81 10.95
N LEU A 368 -6.94 -34.29 12.09
CA LEU A 368 -6.46 -33.01 12.63
C LEU A 368 -5.39 -33.25 13.69
N ALA A 369 -4.39 -32.38 13.73
CA ALA A 369 -3.36 -32.36 14.76
C ALA A 369 -3.19 -30.94 15.31
N LEU A 370 -3.04 -30.82 16.63
CA LEU A 370 -2.68 -29.57 17.29
C LEU A 370 -1.15 -29.49 17.38
N VAL A 371 -0.57 -28.43 16.84
CA VAL A 371 0.90 -28.29 16.71
C VAL A 371 1.35 -26.96 17.27
N THR A 372 2.32 -26.98 18.18
CA THR A 372 3.00 -25.78 18.68
C THR A 372 4.36 -25.65 18.01
N VAL A 373 4.56 -24.54 17.30
CA VAL A 373 5.77 -24.25 16.54
C VAL A 373 6.47 -23.03 17.15
N PRO A 374 7.79 -23.09 17.44
CA PRO A 374 8.51 -21.95 17.98
C PRO A 374 8.54 -20.75 17.02
N SER A 375 8.86 -19.57 17.55
CA SER A 375 9.09 -18.35 16.79
C SER A 375 10.13 -18.57 15.68
N LEU A 376 9.84 -18.14 14.45
CA LEU A 376 10.72 -18.26 13.28
C LEU A 376 11.35 -19.66 13.11
N GLY A 377 10.62 -20.70 13.47
CA GLY A 377 11.12 -22.07 13.53
C GLY A 377 10.20 -23.09 12.86
N PHE A 378 10.53 -24.37 13.03
CA PHE A 378 9.75 -25.46 12.47
C PHE A 378 9.70 -26.64 13.42
N CYS A 379 8.67 -27.49 13.29
CA CYS A 379 8.58 -28.75 14.00
C CYS A 379 7.87 -29.81 13.16
N ALA A 380 8.11 -31.08 13.47
CA ALA A 380 7.33 -32.17 12.91
C ALA A 380 5.93 -32.20 13.53
N VAL A 381 4.92 -32.53 12.71
CA VAL A 381 3.57 -32.76 13.20
C VAL A 381 3.57 -34.03 14.04
N PRO A 382 3.27 -33.95 15.35
CA PRO A 382 3.19 -35.13 16.19
C PRO A 382 1.99 -36.02 15.81
N GLU A 383 1.93 -37.22 16.38
CA GLU A 383 0.71 -38.02 16.33
C GLU A 383 -0.47 -37.25 16.97
N SER A 384 -1.67 -37.42 16.41
CA SER A 384 -2.85 -36.64 16.79
C SER A 384 -3.12 -36.74 18.29
N PHE A 385 -3.01 -35.62 19.00
CA PHE A 385 -3.37 -35.50 20.41
C PHE A 385 -4.78 -34.93 20.54
N PRO A 386 -5.61 -35.45 21.47
CA PRO A 386 -6.88 -34.81 21.80
C PRO A 386 -6.60 -33.38 22.31
N PRO A 387 -7.32 -32.36 21.82
CA PRO A 387 -7.14 -31.00 22.30
C PRO A 387 -7.48 -30.91 23.79
N PRO A 388 -6.85 -30.00 24.56
CA PRO A 388 -7.15 -29.82 26.00
C PRO A 388 -8.64 -29.56 26.28
N HIS A 389 -9.31 -28.92 25.32
CA HIS A 389 -10.73 -28.60 25.36
C HIS A 389 -11.40 -29.09 24.06
N PRO A 390 -11.85 -30.36 24.01
CA PRO A 390 -12.53 -30.88 22.84
C PRO A 390 -13.84 -30.13 22.59
N VAL A 391 -14.17 -29.95 21.31
CA VAL A 391 -15.45 -29.36 20.91
C VAL A 391 -16.55 -30.39 21.10
N THR A 392 -17.59 -30.02 21.84
CA THR A 392 -18.84 -30.77 21.98
C THR A 392 -19.94 -30.10 21.17
N ILE A 393 -20.79 -30.91 20.56
CA ILE A 393 -21.94 -30.46 19.78
C ILE A 393 -23.20 -31.01 20.46
N SER A 394 -24.11 -30.12 20.87
CA SER A 394 -25.48 -30.50 21.26
C SER A 394 -26.47 -29.97 20.24
N LYS A 395 -27.49 -30.77 19.93
CA LYS A 395 -28.61 -30.36 19.09
C LYS A 395 -29.85 -30.36 19.96
N GLU A 396 -30.51 -29.22 20.05
CA GLU A 396 -31.70 -29.04 20.86
C GLU A 396 -32.96 -29.46 20.08
N ALA A 397 -34.06 -29.68 20.80
CA ALA A 397 -35.32 -30.15 20.23
C ALA A 397 -35.96 -29.15 19.24
N ASP A 398 -35.66 -27.85 19.39
CA ASP A 398 -36.11 -26.80 18.49
C ASP A 398 -35.27 -26.70 17.20
N GLY A 399 -34.25 -27.55 17.06
CA GLY A 399 -33.35 -27.59 15.90
C GLY A 399 -32.12 -26.69 16.03
N SER A 400 -31.98 -25.92 17.11
CA SER A 400 -30.76 -25.16 17.38
C SER A 400 -29.57 -26.07 17.69
N VAL A 401 -28.37 -25.55 17.43
CA VAL A 401 -27.11 -26.28 17.63
C VAL A 401 -26.18 -25.47 18.53
N THR A 402 -25.71 -26.10 19.60
CA THR A 402 -24.70 -25.52 20.47
C THR A 402 -23.35 -26.17 20.19
N LEU A 403 -22.37 -25.35 19.83
CA LEU A 403 -20.96 -25.70 19.69
C LEU A 403 -20.22 -25.15 20.90
N ALA A 404 -19.68 -26.00 21.76
CA ALA A 404 -18.96 -25.56 22.94
C ALA A 404 -17.60 -26.24 23.04
N ASN A 405 -16.60 -25.52 23.54
CA ASN A 405 -15.41 -26.12 24.12
C ASN A 405 -15.24 -25.54 25.54
N GLY A 406 -14.20 -25.94 26.26
CA GLY A 406 -13.91 -25.42 27.62
C GLY A 406 -13.61 -23.91 27.71
N ILE A 407 -13.64 -23.17 26.61
CA ILE A 407 -13.32 -21.73 26.54
C ILE A 407 -14.53 -20.92 26.07
N ILE A 408 -15.14 -21.30 24.95
CA ILE A 408 -16.26 -20.59 24.31
C ILE A 408 -17.43 -21.51 24.01
N GLN A 409 -18.62 -20.93 23.96
CA GLN A 409 -19.84 -21.58 23.48
C GLN A 409 -20.53 -20.67 22.46
N ALA A 410 -20.80 -21.22 21.27
CA ALA A 410 -21.55 -20.59 20.20
C ALA A 410 -22.87 -21.35 19.99
N CYS A 411 -23.98 -20.64 19.98
CA CYS A 411 -25.30 -21.21 19.67
C CYS A 411 -25.74 -20.74 18.28
N LEU A 412 -26.16 -21.68 17.47
CA LEU A 412 -26.71 -21.47 16.13
C LEU A 412 -28.20 -21.80 16.15
N ASP A 413 -29.00 -20.97 15.48
CA ASP A 413 -30.41 -21.28 15.26
C ASP A 413 -30.61 -22.38 14.19
N PRO A 414 -31.84 -22.85 13.94
CA PRO A 414 -32.11 -23.85 12.92
C PRO A 414 -31.76 -23.41 11.48
N LEU A 415 -31.53 -22.12 11.24
CA LEU A 415 -31.09 -21.55 9.96
C LEU A 415 -29.56 -21.44 9.86
N GLY A 416 -28.83 -21.82 10.91
CA GLY A 416 -27.37 -21.75 10.99
C GLY A 416 -26.82 -20.36 11.35
N ARG A 417 -27.65 -19.42 11.79
CA ARG A 417 -27.23 -18.09 12.23
C ARG A 417 -26.74 -18.16 13.67
N MET A 418 -25.59 -17.54 13.95
CA MET A 418 -25.10 -17.44 15.32
C MET A 418 -25.96 -16.46 16.11
N VAL A 419 -26.64 -16.94 17.15
CA VAL A 419 -27.55 -16.16 18.00
C VAL A 419 -26.91 -15.74 19.33
N SER A 420 -25.93 -16.51 19.79
CA SER A 420 -25.13 -16.14 20.96
C SER A 420 -23.72 -16.69 20.86
N LEU A 421 -22.76 -15.89 21.31
CA LEU A 421 -21.40 -16.31 21.59
C LEU A 421 -21.10 -16.01 23.05
N SER A 422 -20.51 -16.94 23.77
CA SER A 422 -20.15 -16.73 25.17
C SER A 422 -18.75 -17.22 25.48
N LEU A 423 -18.05 -16.48 26.33
CA LEU A 423 -16.84 -16.93 27.01
C LEU A 423 -17.28 -17.66 28.28
N LEU A 424 -16.85 -18.90 28.48
CA LEU A 424 -17.23 -19.69 29.65
C LEU A 424 -16.51 -19.22 30.92
N HIS A 425 -15.27 -18.74 30.78
CA HIS A 425 -14.46 -18.24 31.89
C HIS A 425 -13.63 -17.00 31.49
N PRO A 426 -13.89 -15.81 32.08
CA PRO A 426 -15.08 -15.48 32.89
C PRO A 426 -16.37 -15.53 32.05
N LYS A 427 -17.50 -15.92 32.65
CA LYS A 427 -18.81 -15.96 31.98
C LYS A 427 -19.16 -14.59 31.40
N ARG A 428 -19.12 -14.46 30.07
CA ARG A 428 -19.54 -13.26 29.33
C ARG A 428 -20.36 -13.68 28.12
N TYR A 429 -21.48 -13.02 27.90
CA TYR A 429 -22.41 -13.31 26.81
C TYR A 429 -22.41 -12.16 25.80
N PHE A 430 -22.33 -12.52 24.52
CA PHE A 430 -22.42 -11.62 23.38
C PHE A 430 -23.62 -12.07 22.55
N PHE A 431 -24.69 -11.27 22.59
CA PHE A 431 -25.85 -11.48 21.73
C PHE A 431 -25.55 -10.93 20.34
N ILE A 432 -25.85 -11.72 19.32
CA ILE A 432 -25.69 -11.33 17.93
C ILE A 432 -27.10 -11.00 17.40
N PRO A 433 -27.39 -9.73 17.09
CA PRO A 433 -28.73 -9.28 16.70
C PRO A 433 -29.20 -9.82 15.36
#